data_AF-A0A2U1CDS7-F1
#
_entry.id   AF-A0A2U1CDS7-F1
#
_cell.length_a   1.000
_cell.length_b   1.000
_cell.length_c   1.000
_cell.angle_alpha   90.00
_cell.angle_beta   90.00
_cell.angle_gamma   90.00
#
_symmetry.space_group_name_H-M   'P 1'
#
loop_
_entity.id
_entity.type
_entity.pdbx_description
1 polymer ?
#
loop_
_entity_poly.entity_id
_entity_poly.type
_entity_poly.pdbx_seq_one_letter_code
_entity_poly.pdbx_strand_id
1 'polypeptide(L)' 'MISPKIYIARPQVCGTCVHYRQHYVLSEGGRLEPLWYGHCHVPHHGRYPQPDGTCPHWEAYREEPARPR' A
#
# COMPACT_ATOMS: atom_id res chain seq x y z
N MET A 1 -26.93 -10.42 -17.16
CA MET A 1 -25.58 -10.99 -17.08
C MET A 1 -24.95 -10.49 -15.79
N ILE A 2 -24.82 -11.35 -14.78
CA ILE A 2 -24.24 -10.98 -13.48
C ILE A 2 -22.73 -11.19 -13.63
N SER A 3 -21.98 -10.11 -13.85
CA SER A 3 -20.50 -10.20 -13.78
C SER A 3 -20.13 -10.57 -12.35
N PRO A 4 -19.40 -11.68 -12.12
CA PRO A 4 -18.95 -12.01 -10.79
C PRO A 4 -18.01 -10.89 -10.31
N LYS A 5 -18.34 -10.28 -9.16
CA LYS A 5 -17.41 -9.40 -8.47
C LYS A 5 -16.22 -10.25 -8.05
N ILE A 6 -15.11 -10.13 -8.77
CA ILE A 6 -13.84 -10.75 -8.38
C ILE A 6 -13.31 -9.90 -7.23
N TYR A 7 -13.38 -10.43 -6.01
CA TYR A 7 -12.78 -9.80 -4.85
C TYR A 7 -11.29 -10.13 -4.83
N ILE A 8 -10.45 -9.19 -5.25
CA ILE A 8 -9.00 -9.32 -5.11
C ILE A 8 -8.66 -9.09 -3.63
N ALA A 9 -8.51 -10.17 -2.87
CA ALA A 9 -8.03 -10.09 -1.49
C ALA A 9 -6.55 -9.68 -1.49
N ARG A 10 -6.24 -8.50 -0.95
CA ARG A 10 -4.86 -8.04 -0.77
C ARG A 10 -4.28 -8.66 0.51
N PRO A 11 -2.98 -9.01 0.54
CA PRO A 11 -2.34 -9.55 1.75
C PRO A 11 -2.39 -8.53 2.89
N GLN A 12 -2.40 -8.96 4.16
CA GLN A 12 -2.38 -8.08 5.34
C GLN A 12 -0.94 -7.77 5.79
N VAL A 13 -0.22 -6.99 4.99
CA VAL A 13 1.20 -6.63 5.23
C VAL A 13 1.38 -5.11 5.22
N CYS A 14 2.53 -4.61 5.68
CA CYS A 14 2.83 -3.19 5.71
C CYS A 14 2.68 -2.57 4.32
N GLY A 15 3.16 -3.22 3.26
CA GLY A 15 3.05 -2.75 1.88
C GLY A 15 1.61 -2.55 1.37
N THR A 16 0.61 -3.11 2.05
CA THR A 16 -0.83 -2.94 1.72
C THR A 16 -1.62 -2.19 2.80
N CYS A 17 -0.94 -1.74 3.85
CA CYS A 17 -1.52 -0.94 4.92
C CYS A 17 -1.71 0.52 4.49
N VAL A 18 -2.82 1.14 4.88
CA VAL A 18 -3.10 2.58 4.66
C VAL A 18 -2.02 3.49 5.26
N HIS A 19 -1.32 3.00 6.28
CA HIS A 19 -0.30 3.75 6.99
C HIS A 19 1.09 3.72 6.33
N TYR A 20 1.32 2.80 5.42
CA TYR A 20 2.62 2.62 4.78
C TYR A 20 2.80 3.58 3.61
N ARG A 21 4.00 4.15 3.53
CA ARG A 21 4.42 5.09 2.49
C ARG A 21 5.57 4.47 1.72
N GLN A 22 5.23 3.92 0.56
CA GLN A 22 6.15 3.34 -0.40
C GLN A 22 7.07 4.42 -0.98
N HIS A 23 8.38 4.19 -0.96
CA HIS A 23 9.32 5.05 -1.67
C HIS A 23 9.41 4.66 -3.14
N TYR A 24 9.62 5.66 -3.98
CA TYR A 24 9.78 5.51 -5.42
C TYR A 24 11.02 6.24 -5.88
N VAL A 25 11.65 5.76 -6.95
CA VAL A 25 12.68 6.48 -7.70
C VAL A 25 12.16 6.87 -9.06
N LEU A 26 12.59 8.02 -9.57
CA LEU A 26 12.28 8.44 -10.93
C LEU A 26 13.31 7.81 -11.87
N SER A 27 12.86 6.96 -12.79
CA SER A 27 13.70 6.40 -13.83
C SER A 27 14.05 7.45 -14.89
N GLU A 28 15.06 7.16 -15.70
CA GLU A 28 15.51 8.04 -16.80
C GLU A 28 14.38 8.36 -17.80
N GLY A 29 13.43 7.43 -17.97
CA GLY A 29 12.22 7.61 -18.78
C GLY A 29 11.08 8.34 -18.09
N GLY A 30 11.29 8.90 -16.89
CA GLY A 30 10.27 9.62 -16.12
C GLY A 30 9.23 8.73 -15.43
N ARG A 31 9.49 7.42 -15.31
CA ARG A 31 8.58 6.48 -14.61
C ARG A 31 8.95 6.38 -13.14
N LEU A 32 7.96 6.37 -12.26
CA LEU A 32 8.16 6.10 -10.83
C LEU A 32 8.27 4.60 -10.60
N GLU A 33 9.44 4.13 -10.19
CA GLU A 33 9.71 2.73 -9.85
C GLU A 33 9.62 2.54 -8.33
N PRO A 34 8.85 1.57 -7.83
CA PRO A 34 8.78 1.29 -6.40
C PRO A 34 10.09 0.67 -5.92
N LEU A 35 10.61 1.16 -4.80
CA LEU A 35 11.70 0.51 -4.08
C LEU A 35 11.14 -0.56 -3.14
N TRP A 36 11.90 -1.61 -2.80
CA TRP A 36 11.48 -2.52 -1.72
C TRP A 36 11.76 -1.93 -0.33
N TYR A 37 11.33 -0.69 -0.10
CA TYR A 37 11.59 0.11 1.09
C TYR A 37 10.59 1.27 1.21
N GLY A 38 10.25 1.64 2.44
CA GLY A 38 9.29 2.69 2.72
C GLY A 38 9.24 2.99 4.22
N HIS A 39 8.21 3.70 4.65
CA HIS A 39 8.05 4.06 6.06
C HIS A 39 6.60 4.00 6.54
N CYS A 40 6.42 3.75 7.83
CA CYS A 40 5.14 3.90 8.51
C CYS A 40 5.05 5.28 9.15
N HIS A 41 3.92 5.97 8.96
CA HIS A 41 3.70 7.27 9.59
C HIS A 41 3.05 7.18 10.98
N VAL A 42 2.63 5.98 11.43
CA VAL A 42 2.09 5.81 12.78
C VAL A 42 3.25 5.96 13.79
N PRO A 43 3.13 6.88 14.76
CA PRO A 43 4.16 7.07 15.79
C PRO A 43 4.47 5.78 16.55
N HIS A 44 5.72 5.58 16.95
CA HIS A 44 6.19 4.46 17.81
C HIS A 44 6.15 3.03 17.22
N HIS A 45 5.76 2.82 15.96
CA HIS A 45 5.67 1.47 15.34
C HIS A 45 6.88 1.09 14.46
N GLY A 46 8.02 1.73 14.70
CA GLY A 46 9.19 1.60 13.83
C GLY A 46 9.02 2.41 12.55
N ARG A 47 9.95 3.34 12.30
CA ARG A 47 9.84 4.24 11.15
C ARG A 47 9.92 3.50 9.81
N TYR A 48 10.65 2.40 9.75
CA TYR A 48 11.00 1.71 8.50
C TYR A 48 10.67 0.21 8.57
N PRO A 49 9.38 -0.17 8.58
CA PRO A 49 9.01 -1.58 8.56
C PRO A 49 9.29 -2.20 7.18
N GLN A 50 9.57 -3.51 7.19
CA GLN A 50 9.68 -4.29 5.95
C GLN A 50 8.32 -4.36 5.26
N PRO A 51 8.24 -4.23 3.92
CA PRO A 51 6.96 -4.23 3.18
C PRO A 51 6.13 -5.49 3.40
N ASP A 52 6.78 -6.64 3.58
CA ASP A 52 6.20 -7.96 3.82
C ASP A 52 5.86 -8.24 5.30
N GLY A 53 6.32 -7.39 6.22
CA GLY A 53 5.98 -7.46 7.64
C GLY A 53 4.53 -7.04 7.92
N THR A 54 4.06 -7.22 9.15
CA THR A 54 2.72 -6.74 9.57
C THR A 54 2.74 -6.33 11.05
N CYS A 55 1.70 -5.61 11.50
CA CYS A 55 1.57 -5.22 12.90
C CYS A 55 0.08 -5.12 13.32
N PRO A 56 -0.22 -5.05 14.62
CA PRO A 56 -1.60 -4.94 15.12
C PRO A 56 -2.37 -3.68 14.66
N HIS A 57 -1.68 -2.68 14.12
CA HIS A 57 -2.25 -1.44 13.60
C HIS A 57 -2.44 -1.46 12.08
N TRP A 58 -2.34 -2.63 11.46
CA TRP A 58 -2.63 -2.77 10.04
C TRP A 58 -4.09 -2.39 9.75
N GLU A 59 -4.30 -1.50 8.79
CA GLU A 59 -5.63 -1.13 8.29
C GLU A 59 -5.60 -1.14 6.76
N ALA A 60 -6.62 -1.76 6.16
CA ALA A 60 -6.78 -1.78 4.71
C ALA A 60 -7.09 -0.39 4.16
N TYR A 61 -6.64 -0.10 2.94
CA TYR A 61 -7.19 1.03 2.19
C TYR A 61 -8.69 0.85 2.01
N ARG A 62 -9.48 1.85 2.42
CA ARG A 62 -10.89 1.93 2.03
C ARG A 62 -10.94 2.28 0.55
N GLU A 63 -11.45 1.36 -0.27
CA GLU A 63 -11.77 1.68 -1.67
C GLU A 63 -12.95 2.64 -1.66
N GLU A 64 -12.69 3.95 -1.80
CA GLU A 64 -13.74 4.86 -2.26
C GLU A 64 -14.02 4.53 -3.73
N PRO A 65 -15.29 4.41 -4.15
CA PRO A 65 -15.59 4.25 -5.57
C PRO A 65 -14.96 5.41 -6.33
N ALA A 66 -14.22 5.09 -7.40
CA ALA A 66 -13.56 6.09 -8.23
C ALA A 66 -14.57 7.19 -8.61
N ARG A 67 -14.28 8.45 -8.26
CA ARG A 67 -15.11 9.56 -8.69
C ARG A 67 -15.04 9.62 -10.21
N PRO A 68 -16.17 9.63 -10.93
CA PRO A 68 -16.15 9.85 -12.37
C PRO A 68 -15.51 11.21 -12.66
N ARG A 69 -14.61 11.22 -13.65
CA ARG A 69 -13.92 12.42 -14.12
C ARG A 69 -14.86 13.34 -14.87
#